data_AF-A0A1H8PZ56-F1
#
_entry.id   AF-A0A1H8PZ56-F1
#
_cell.length_a   1.000
_cell.length_b   1.000
_cell.length_c   1.000
_cell.angle_alpha   90.00
_cell.angle_beta   90.00
_cell.angle_gamma   90.00
#
_symmetry.space_group_name_H-M   'P 1'
#
loop_
_entity.id
_entity.type
_entity.pdbx_description
1 polymer ?
#
loop_
_entity_poly.entity_id
_entity_poly.type
_entity_poly.pdbx_seq_one_letter_code
_entity_poly.pdbx_strand_id
1 'polypeptide(L)'
;MSLPRVRTTLTALTMTFAACAGVLSAGAPAAAARPAGTASRSVLAPFREPDFAATCAWHTFGEGEQPPLWLMFVNPLCVEYSKRDITFDDGGALTFLLAEPSRFAIALPTCRYYQKDHWSVQTTSGATPLVAWDGQYWWDKSGGHAGARLANFRIDGRTVGIGDAALALRDSGFPHVADALDAYGQAPGETGGTVDLPFDLTCALAG
;
A
#
# COMPACT_ATOMS: atom_id res chain seq x y z
N MET A 1 30.76 49.19 -13.95
CA MET A 1 29.51 49.69 -13.34
C MET A 1 28.51 48.54 -13.30
N SER A 2 27.79 48.42 -12.18
CA SER A 2 27.06 47.25 -11.69
C SER A 2 25.83 46.79 -12.49
N LEU A 3 25.55 45.49 -12.42
CA LEU A 3 24.26 44.84 -12.68
C LEU A 3 23.18 45.32 -11.71
N PRO A 4 21.89 45.10 -12.06
CA PRO A 4 20.96 44.56 -11.08
C PRO A 4 20.35 43.23 -11.54
N ARG A 5 20.52 42.23 -10.68
CA ARG A 5 19.77 40.98 -10.60
C ARG A 5 18.32 41.29 -10.22
N VAL A 6 17.35 40.85 -11.02
CA VAL A 6 15.96 40.74 -10.56
C VAL A 6 15.75 39.31 -10.05
N ARG A 7 15.62 39.22 -8.73
CA ARG A 7 15.23 38.04 -7.98
C ARG A 7 13.72 37.85 -8.15
N THR A 8 13.30 36.81 -8.85
CA THR A 8 11.91 36.34 -8.77
C THR A 8 11.88 35.18 -7.78
N THR A 9 11.53 35.53 -6.55
CA THR A 9 11.17 34.61 -5.46
C THR A 9 9.89 33.85 -5.86
N LEU A 10 10.03 32.59 -6.26
CA LEU A 10 8.93 31.62 -6.19
C LEU A 10 9.07 30.88 -4.86
N THR A 11 8.18 31.20 -3.93
CA THR A 11 8.02 30.54 -2.65
C THR A 11 7.54 29.11 -2.90
N ALA A 12 8.46 28.15 -2.90
CA ALA A 12 8.13 26.73 -2.99
C ALA A 12 7.45 26.30 -1.69
N LEU A 13 6.18 25.92 -1.81
CA LEU A 13 5.40 25.26 -0.79
C LEU A 13 6.02 23.88 -0.55
N THR A 14 6.89 23.78 0.45
CA THR A 14 7.39 22.51 0.98
C THR A 14 6.22 21.74 1.60
N MET A 15 5.59 20.85 0.82
CA MET A 15 4.72 19.81 1.38
C MET A 15 5.60 18.65 1.83
N THR A 16 5.67 18.54 3.15
CA THR A 16 6.43 17.57 3.93
C THR A 16 5.87 16.15 3.71
N PHE A 17 6.47 15.38 2.81
CA PHE A 17 6.34 13.92 2.79
C PHE A 17 7.25 13.34 3.89
N ALA A 18 6.73 13.29 5.12
CA ALA A 18 7.36 12.57 6.23
C ALA A 18 6.27 12.08 7.19
N ALA A 19 5.54 11.05 6.77
CA ALA A 19 4.59 10.36 7.63
C ALA A 19 4.70 8.85 7.41
N CYS A 20 5.88 8.28 7.70
CA CYS A 20 6.07 6.86 7.99
C CYS A 20 7.49 6.61 8.55
N ALA A 21 7.87 7.30 9.63
CA ALA A 21 8.92 6.86 10.54
C ALA A 21 8.99 7.77 11.78
N GLY A 22 8.35 7.35 12.86
CA GLY A 22 8.70 7.71 14.23
C GLY A 22 8.36 9.12 14.71
N VAL A 23 7.30 9.25 15.51
CA VAL A 23 7.38 9.89 16.84
C VAL A 23 6.31 9.28 17.76
N LEU A 24 6.65 8.20 18.46
CA LEU A 24 6.09 7.91 19.79
C LEU A 24 7.23 8.13 20.78
N SER A 25 7.52 9.39 21.09
CA SER A 25 8.32 9.77 22.25
C SER A 25 7.42 10.54 23.21
N ALA A 26 6.46 9.82 23.79
CA ALA A 26 5.85 10.21 25.05
C ALA A 26 6.57 9.43 26.15
N GLY A 27 7.25 10.15 27.05
CA GLY A 27 8.03 9.56 28.13
C GLY A 27 7.21 8.60 28.99
N ALA A 28 7.69 7.37 29.09
CA ALA A 28 7.23 6.36 30.04
C ALA A 28 8.41 5.99 30.97
N PRO A 29 8.15 5.71 32.26
CA PRO A 29 9.18 5.44 33.25
C PRO A 29 9.89 4.12 32.91
N ALA A 30 11.14 3.98 33.36
CA ALA A 30 11.99 2.81 33.15
C ALA A 30 11.27 1.50 33.56
N ALA A 31 10.72 0.81 32.57
CA ALA A 31 10.18 -0.53 32.72
C ALA A 31 11.29 -1.54 32.44
N ALA A 32 11.45 -2.50 33.36
CA ALA A 32 12.46 -3.55 33.32
C ALA A 32 12.54 -4.22 31.95
N ALA A 33 13.78 -4.39 31.46
CA ALA A 33 14.08 -5.10 30.23
C ALA A 33 13.56 -6.55 30.32
N ARG A 34 12.45 -6.83 29.64
CA ARG A 34 12.07 -8.20 29.31
C ARG A 34 13.09 -8.76 28.30
N PRO A 35 13.48 -10.03 28.41
CA PRO A 35 14.35 -10.64 27.41
C PRO A 35 13.67 -10.51 26.05
N ALA A 36 14.43 -10.01 25.07
CA ALA A 36 13.99 -9.98 23.68
C ALA A 36 13.66 -11.42 23.27
N GLY A 37 12.36 -11.71 23.15
CA GLY A 37 11.90 -12.92 22.49
C GLY A 37 12.55 -12.95 21.11
N THR A 38 13.19 -14.06 20.79
CA THR A 38 13.79 -14.29 19.48
C THR A 38 12.71 -13.99 18.44
N ALA A 39 12.85 -12.87 17.73
CA ALA A 39 11.96 -12.58 16.62
C ALA A 39 12.19 -13.71 15.61
N SER A 40 11.23 -14.63 15.51
CA SER A 40 11.20 -15.62 14.44
C SER A 40 11.36 -14.84 13.14
N ARG A 41 12.45 -15.10 12.41
CA ARG A 41 12.58 -14.58 11.05
C ARG A 41 11.39 -15.11 10.28
N SER A 42 10.45 -14.24 9.96
CA SER A 42 9.36 -14.53 9.04
C SER A 42 9.97 -15.14 7.78
N VAL A 43 9.65 -16.40 7.51
CA VAL A 43 10.06 -17.05 6.28
C VAL A 43 9.17 -16.48 5.19
N LEU A 44 9.75 -15.63 4.34
CA LEU A 44 9.06 -15.14 3.15
C LEU A 44 8.78 -16.35 2.23
N ALA A 45 7.52 -16.76 2.14
CA ALA A 45 7.06 -17.80 1.25
C ALA A 45 6.51 -17.19 -0.06
N PRO A 46 6.40 -17.96 -1.15
CA PRO A 46 5.67 -17.52 -2.34
C PRO A 46 4.25 -17.08 -2.00
N PHE A 47 3.74 -16.08 -2.71
CA PHE A 47 2.37 -15.63 -2.53
C PHE A 47 1.38 -16.77 -2.83
N ARG A 48 0.43 -16.94 -1.93
CA ARG A 48 -0.79 -17.73 -2.12
C ARG A 48 -2.00 -16.87 -1.75
N GLU A 49 -3.12 -17.07 -2.42
CA GLU A 49 -4.39 -16.50 -1.94
C GLU A 49 -4.77 -17.15 -0.59
N PRO A 50 -5.53 -16.46 0.27
CA PRO A 50 -5.95 -17.04 1.54
C PRO A 50 -6.98 -18.15 1.31
N ASP A 51 -6.99 -19.17 2.17
CA ASP A 51 -7.91 -20.32 2.03
C ASP A 51 -9.39 -19.88 2.03
N PHE A 52 -9.73 -18.81 2.74
CA PHE A 52 -11.08 -18.26 2.80
C PHE A 52 -11.49 -17.47 1.54
N ALA A 53 -10.59 -17.23 0.58
CA ALA A 53 -10.88 -16.48 -0.64
C ALA A 53 -12.06 -17.08 -1.44
N ALA A 54 -12.17 -18.41 -1.46
CA ALA A 54 -13.23 -19.12 -2.18
C ALA A 54 -14.64 -18.87 -1.63
N THR A 55 -14.76 -18.39 -0.38
CA THR A 55 -16.03 -18.11 0.29
C THR A 55 -16.29 -16.62 0.49
N CYS A 56 -15.47 -15.76 -0.13
CA CYS A 56 -15.59 -14.31 0.00
C CYS A 56 -16.91 -13.78 -0.59
N ALA A 57 -17.65 -13.02 0.21
CA ALA A 57 -18.63 -12.06 -0.30
C ALA A 57 -17.91 -10.74 -0.59
N TRP A 58 -17.75 -10.39 -1.86
CA TRP A 58 -16.99 -9.21 -2.28
C TRP A 58 -17.82 -7.93 -2.15
N HIS A 59 -17.24 -6.93 -1.50
CA HIS A 59 -17.72 -5.55 -1.47
C HIS A 59 -16.88 -4.70 -2.42
N THR A 60 -17.46 -4.26 -3.53
CA THR A 60 -16.78 -3.45 -4.55
C THR A 60 -17.04 -1.97 -4.30
N PHE A 61 -15.98 -1.16 -4.35
CA PHE A 61 -16.02 0.28 -4.12
C PHE A 61 -15.39 1.02 -5.30
N GLY A 62 -16.07 2.05 -5.77
CA GLY A 62 -15.60 2.93 -6.83
C GLY A 62 -14.49 3.89 -6.40
N GLU A 63 -14.06 4.73 -7.34
CA GLU A 63 -13.07 5.79 -7.09
C GLU A 63 -13.53 6.69 -5.94
N GLY A 64 -12.68 6.87 -4.93
CA GLY A 64 -12.98 7.74 -3.79
C GLY A 64 -14.11 7.28 -2.87
N GLU A 65 -14.76 6.15 -3.16
CA GLU A 65 -15.87 5.65 -2.34
C GLU A 65 -15.37 5.21 -0.96
N GLN A 66 -16.05 5.68 0.07
CA GLN A 66 -15.77 5.33 1.46
C GLN A 66 -16.59 4.11 1.85
N PRO A 67 -15.96 3.02 2.29
CA PRO A 67 -16.69 1.88 2.79
C PRO A 67 -17.48 2.25 4.06
N PRO A 68 -18.71 1.71 4.22
CA PRO A 68 -19.48 1.96 5.42
C PRO A 68 -18.84 1.28 6.64
N LEU A 69 -18.79 2.00 7.76
CA LEU A 69 -18.05 1.58 8.96
C LEU A 69 -18.50 0.23 9.54
N TRP A 70 -19.76 -0.17 9.35
CA TRP A 70 -20.26 -1.46 9.87
C TRP A 70 -19.53 -2.68 9.27
N LEU A 71 -18.83 -2.52 8.14
CA LEU A 71 -18.00 -3.59 7.56
C LEU A 71 -16.85 -4.02 8.47
N MET A 72 -16.49 -3.22 9.48
CA MET A 72 -15.52 -3.61 10.51
C MET A 72 -15.94 -4.87 11.30
N PHE A 73 -17.22 -5.24 11.24
CA PHE A 73 -17.79 -6.42 11.91
C PHE A 73 -17.97 -7.63 10.97
N VAL A 74 -17.59 -7.52 9.70
CA VAL A 74 -17.66 -8.62 8.72
C VAL A 74 -16.37 -9.44 8.79
N ASN A 75 -16.49 -10.77 8.82
CA ASN A 75 -15.36 -11.68 8.91
C ASN A 75 -15.69 -13.02 8.18
N PRO A 76 -14.99 -13.37 7.08
CA PRO A 76 -13.95 -12.60 6.41
C PRO A 76 -14.51 -11.37 5.71
N LEU A 77 -13.80 -10.24 5.81
CA LEU A 77 -14.09 -9.04 5.03
C LEU A 77 -13.32 -9.08 3.71
N CYS A 78 -14.03 -9.13 2.58
CA CYS A 78 -13.41 -9.14 1.26
C CYS A 78 -13.84 -7.90 0.46
N VAL A 79 -12.87 -7.11 0.01
CA VAL A 79 -13.12 -5.80 -0.60
C VAL A 79 -12.34 -5.62 -1.89
N GLU A 80 -12.96 -4.98 -2.87
CA GLU A 80 -12.33 -4.60 -4.13
C GLU A 80 -12.42 -3.09 -4.31
N TYR A 81 -11.28 -2.42 -4.46
CA TYR A 81 -11.22 -0.97 -4.65
C TYR A 81 -10.76 -0.62 -6.06
N SER A 82 -11.55 0.22 -6.74
CA SER A 82 -11.04 0.97 -7.89
C SER A 82 -10.24 2.17 -7.37
N LYS A 83 -8.96 2.23 -7.74
CA LYS A 83 -8.00 3.30 -7.43
C LYS A 83 -7.31 3.75 -8.72
N ARG A 84 -8.10 3.82 -9.80
CA ARG A 84 -7.62 4.10 -11.15
C ARG A 84 -7.55 5.59 -11.45
N ASP A 85 -8.23 6.41 -10.67
CA ASP A 85 -8.33 7.85 -10.89
C ASP A 85 -7.52 8.63 -9.87
N ILE A 86 -6.20 8.41 -9.87
CA ILE A 86 -5.25 9.21 -9.10
C ILE A 86 -4.63 10.23 -10.05
N THR A 87 -5.40 11.27 -10.28
CA THR A 87 -5.19 12.36 -11.24
C THR A 87 -5.01 13.68 -10.50
N PHE A 88 -4.19 14.57 -11.09
CA PHE A 88 -3.87 15.86 -10.50
C PHE A 88 -4.82 16.99 -10.92
N ASP A 89 -5.55 16.80 -12.03
CA ASP A 89 -6.34 17.84 -12.71
C ASP A 89 -7.84 17.83 -12.37
N ASP A 90 -8.40 16.69 -11.96
CA ASP A 90 -9.82 16.53 -11.59
C ASP A 90 -10.06 16.28 -10.08
N GLY A 91 -8.98 16.26 -9.28
CA GLY A 91 -9.06 16.02 -7.83
C GLY A 91 -9.15 14.55 -7.43
N GLY A 92 -8.93 13.61 -8.36
CA GLY A 92 -8.85 12.17 -8.08
C GLY A 92 -7.86 11.82 -6.97
N ALA A 93 -6.67 12.44 -6.97
CA ALA A 93 -5.68 12.26 -5.90
C ALA A 93 -6.17 12.72 -4.51
N LEU A 94 -6.95 13.80 -4.45
CA LEU A 94 -7.53 14.28 -3.19
C LEU A 94 -8.63 13.34 -2.69
N THR A 95 -9.51 12.91 -3.59
CA THR A 95 -10.63 12.01 -3.26
C THR A 95 -10.11 10.65 -2.79
N PHE A 96 -9.03 10.17 -3.41
CA PHE A 96 -8.28 8.99 -2.97
C PHE A 96 -7.80 9.14 -1.52
N LEU A 97 -7.07 10.21 -1.20
CA LEU A 97 -6.53 10.45 0.15
C LEU A 97 -7.62 10.58 1.22
N LEU A 98 -8.77 11.15 0.86
CA LEU A 98 -9.91 11.26 1.79
C LEU A 98 -10.58 9.91 2.07
N ALA A 99 -10.51 8.95 1.15
CA ALA A 99 -11.08 7.62 1.33
C ALA A 99 -10.18 6.68 2.14
N GLU A 100 -8.86 6.83 2.07
CA GLU A 100 -7.91 5.92 2.73
C GLU A 100 -8.15 5.70 4.24
N PRO A 101 -8.40 6.72 5.07
CA PRO A 101 -8.61 6.52 6.51
C PRO A 101 -9.76 5.55 6.82
N SER A 102 -10.85 5.63 6.06
CA SER A 102 -12.02 4.75 6.23
C SER A 102 -11.71 3.31 5.80
N ARG A 103 -10.91 3.12 4.75
CA ARG A 103 -10.45 1.80 4.28
C ARG A 103 -9.59 1.11 5.34
N PHE A 104 -8.69 1.86 6.00
CA PHE A 104 -7.91 1.34 7.13
C PHE A 104 -8.79 1.02 8.34
N ALA A 105 -9.76 1.88 8.65
CA ALA A 105 -10.62 1.72 9.82
C ALA A 105 -11.45 0.43 9.79
N ILE A 106 -11.96 0.03 8.61
CA ILE A 106 -12.74 -1.21 8.49
C ILE A 106 -11.87 -2.46 8.41
N ALA A 107 -10.62 -2.34 7.93
CA ALA A 107 -9.78 -3.50 7.72
C ALA A 107 -9.11 -3.97 9.02
N LEU A 108 -8.40 -3.09 9.73
CA LEU A 108 -7.59 -3.44 10.90
C LEU A 108 -8.27 -4.29 11.99
N PRO A 109 -9.55 -4.06 12.37
CA PRO A 109 -10.19 -4.83 13.43
C PRO A 109 -10.56 -6.25 13.02
N THR A 110 -10.55 -6.58 11.73
CA THR A 110 -10.94 -7.92 11.25
C THR A 110 -9.89 -8.98 11.53
N CYS A 111 -10.36 -10.23 11.67
CA CYS A 111 -9.48 -11.38 11.82
C CYS A 111 -9.06 -11.98 10.47
N ARG A 112 -9.96 -11.95 9.49
CA ARG A 112 -9.71 -12.34 8.11
C ARG A 112 -10.10 -11.20 7.18
N TYR A 113 -9.15 -10.76 6.38
CA TYR A 113 -9.34 -9.67 5.42
C TYR A 113 -8.70 -10.03 4.10
N TYR A 114 -9.37 -9.70 3.01
CA TYR A 114 -8.79 -9.78 1.68
C TYR A 114 -9.19 -8.56 0.85
N GLN A 115 -8.18 -7.82 0.41
CA GLN A 115 -8.31 -6.71 -0.51
C GLN A 115 -7.73 -7.04 -1.87
N LYS A 116 -8.48 -6.67 -2.90
CA LYS A 116 -7.99 -6.46 -4.26
C LYS A 116 -8.09 -4.98 -4.59
N ASP A 117 -7.08 -4.42 -5.23
CA ASP A 117 -7.16 -3.06 -5.72
C ASP A 117 -6.53 -2.87 -7.10
N HIS A 118 -7.05 -1.87 -7.80
CA HIS A 118 -6.66 -1.54 -9.16
C HIS A 118 -6.10 -0.13 -9.20
N TRP A 119 -4.79 0.01 -9.33
CA TRP A 119 -4.10 1.28 -9.28
C TRP A 119 -3.80 1.83 -10.67
N SER A 120 -4.07 3.12 -10.86
CA SER A 120 -3.41 3.92 -11.89
C SER A 120 -3.22 5.36 -11.44
N VAL A 121 -2.02 5.89 -11.70
CA VAL A 121 -1.70 7.30 -11.53
C VAL A 121 -1.55 7.92 -12.91
N GLN A 122 -2.28 9.00 -13.16
CA GLN A 122 -2.38 9.65 -14.45
C GLN A 122 -2.14 11.15 -14.27
N THR A 123 -1.58 11.81 -15.28
CA THR A 123 -1.44 13.27 -15.25
C THR A 123 -2.77 13.98 -15.44
N THR A 124 -3.61 13.42 -16.32
CA THR A 124 -4.93 13.92 -16.67
C THR A 124 -5.90 12.76 -16.87
N SER A 125 -7.18 13.02 -16.67
CA SER A 125 -8.24 12.03 -16.84
C SER A 125 -8.22 11.44 -18.27
N GLY A 126 -8.07 10.11 -18.37
CA GLY A 126 -8.01 9.39 -19.66
C GLY A 126 -6.64 9.33 -20.34
N ALA A 127 -5.60 9.93 -19.77
CA ALA A 127 -4.22 9.75 -20.23
C ALA A 127 -3.75 8.31 -20.01
N THR A 128 -2.72 7.88 -20.75
CA THR A 128 -1.98 6.66 -20.40
C THR A 128 -1.48 6.80 -18.95
N PRO A 129 -1.78 5.83 -18.07
CA PRO A 129 -1.26 5.85 -16.71
C PRO A 129 0.27 5.90 -16.71
N LEU A 130 0.82 6.84 -15.94
CA LEU A 130 2.26 6.93 -15.68
C LEU A 130 2.74 5.66 -14.98
N VAL A 131 1.95 5.17 -14.02
CA VAL A 131 2.17 3.90 -13.33
C VAL A 131 0.83 3.25 -13.04
N ALA A 132 0.74 1.93 -13.21
CA ALA A 132 -0.46 1.15 -12.92
C ALA A 132 -0.11 -0.26 -12.44
N TRP A 133 -0.92 -0.83 -11.54
CA TRP A 133 -0.77 -2.22 -11.08
C TRP A 133 -2.05 -2.72 -10.41
N ASP A 134 -2.15 -4.03 -10.24
CA ASP A 134 -3.17 -4.67 -9.42
C ASP A 134 -2.53 -5.17 -8.13
N GLY A 135 -3.06 -4.74 -6.98
CA GLY A 135 -2.60 -5.17 -5.67
C GLY A 135 -3.54 -6.20 -5.06
N GLN A 136 -2.95 -7.12 -4.31
CA GLN A 136 -3.67 -8.12 -3.51
C GLN A 136 -3.05 -8.16 -2.12
N TYR A 137 -3.87 -7.97 -1.10
CA TYR A 137 -3.41 -7.91 0.30
C TYR A 137 -4.37 -8.69 1.17
N TRP A 138 -3.86 -9.59 1.99
CA TRP A 138 -4.70 -10.37 2.89
C TRP A 138 -4.01 -10.69 4.20
N TRP A 139 -4.81 -10.95 5.23
CA TRP A 139 -4.38 -11.62 6.45
C TRP A 139 -5.43 -12.60 6.91
N ASP A 140 -4.96 -13.68 7.53
CA ASP A 140 -5.70 -14.58 8.39
C ASP A 140 -4.98 -14.61 9.74
N LYS A 141 -5.44 -13.81 10.70
CA LYS A 141 -4.87 -13.76 12.04
C LYS A 141 -5.16 -15.03 12.84
N SER A 142 -6.25 -15.73 12.53
CA SER A 142 -6.59 -17.03 13.12
C SER A 142 -5.67 -18.14 12.59
N GLY A 143 -5.36 -18.09 11.29
CA GLY A 143 -4.42 -18.99 10.62
C GLY A 143 -2.94 -18.61 10.78
N GLY A 144 -2.65 -17.39 11.26
CA GLY A 144 -1.28 -16.92 11.51
C GLY A 144 -0.50 -16.54 10.24
N HIS A 145 -1.16 -16.04 9.19
CA HIS A 145 -0.50 -15.69 7.94
C HIS A 145 -1.01 -14.38 7.33
N ALA A 146 -0.16 -13.71 6.56
CA ALA A 146 -0.53 -12.58 5.71
C ALA A 146 0.19 -12.65 4.37
N GLY A 147 -0.43 -12.10 3.33
CA GLY A 147 0.16 -12.05 1.99
C GLY A 147 -0.04 -10.73 1.30
N ALA A 148 0.92 -10.38 0.47
CA ALA A 148 0.85 -9.22 -0.42
C ALA A 148 1.38 -9.62 -1.80
N ARG A 149 0.70 -9.17 -2.86
CA ARG A 149 1.15 -9.32 -4.24
C ARG A 149 0.84 -8.06 -5.02
N LEU A 150 1.78 -7.70 -5.89
CA LEU A 150 1.66 -6.72 -6.94
C LEU A 150 1.73 -7.47 -8.27
N ALA A 151 0.77 -7.21 -9.16
CA ALA A 151 0.65 -7.83 -10.48
C ALA A 151 0.37 -6.78 -11.55
N ASN A 152 0.58 -7.13 -12.82
CA ASN A 152 0.28 -6.27 -13.98
C ASN A 152 0.94 -4.87 -13.90
N PHE A 153 2.13 -4.80 -13.31
CA PHE A 153 2.85 -3.55 -13.12
C PHE A 153 3.25 -2.95 -14.46
N ARG A 154 2.84 -1.70 -14.68
CA ARG A 154 3.04 -0.96 -15.91
C ARG A 154 3.57 0.43 -15.62
N ILE A 155 4.50 0.89 -16.45
CA ILE A 155 4.95 2.28 -16.50
C ILE A 155 4.72 2.78 -17.92
N ASP A 156 4.02 3.90 -18.06
CA ASP A 156 3.66 4.50 -19.37
C ASP A 156 3.04 3.46 -20.32
N GLY A 157 2.09 2.67 -19.79
CA GLY A 157 1.41 1.60 -20.52
C GLY A 157 2.22 0.34 -20.84
N ARG A 158 3.53 0.32 -20.55
CA ARG A 158 4.41 -0.85 -20.80
C ARG A 158 4.50 -1.73 -19.55
N THR A 159 4.25 -3.03 -19.70
CA THR A 159 4.51 -3.99 -18.62
C THR A 159 6.01 -4.03 -18.34
N VAL A 160 6.39 -3.84 -17.08
CA VAL A 160 7.80 -3.84 -16.67
C VAL A 160 7.99 -4.81 -15.51
N GLY A 161 9.11 -5.53 -15.52
CA GLY A 161 9.61 -6.23 -14.34
C GLY A 161 10.00 -5.29 -13.22
N ILE A 162 10.11 -5.78 -11.97
CA ILE A 162 10.60 -4.90 -10.90
C ILE A 162 12.00 -4.36 -11.24
N GLY A 163 12.87 -5.18 -11.85
CA GLY A 163 14.18 -4.73 -12.36
C GLY A 163 14.07 -3.74 -13.53
N ASP A 164 13.18 -3.98 -14.50
CA ASP A 164 12.99 -3.07 -15.64
C ASP A 164 12.33 -1.74 -15.23
N ALA A 165 11.45 -1.79 -14.22
CA ALA A 165 10.79 -0.64 -13.61
C ALA A 165 11.81 0.27 -12.93
N ALA A 166 12.68 -0.31 -12.11
CA ALA A 166 13.71 0.43 -11.40
C ALA A 166 14.64 1.12 -12.39
N LEU A 167 15.07 0.44 -13.46
CA LEU A 167 15.87 1.05 -14.53
C LEU A 167 15.13 2.20 -15.24
N ALA A 168 13.89 1.97 -15.69
CA ALA A 168 13.10 3.01 -16.37
C ALA A 168 12.82 4.24 -15.49
N LEU A 169 12.60 4.05 -14.20
CA LEU A 169 12.39 5.14 -13.23
C LEU A 169 13.66 5.93 -12.99
N ARG A 170 14.84 5.28 -12.94
CA ARG A 170 16.13 5.99 -12.89
C ARG A 170 16.30 6.88 -14.12
N ASP A 171 16.04 6.34 -15.31
CA ASP A 171 16.18 7.07 -16.59
C ASP A 171 15.16 8.21 -16.72
N SER A 172 13.98 8.06 -16.13
CA SER A 172 12.91 9.07 -16.14
C SER A 172 13.03 10.13 -15.03
N GLY A 173 14.10 10.09 -14.22
CA GLY A 173 14.36 11.10 -13.18
C GLY A 173 13.70 10.83 -11.82
N PHE A 174 13.27 9.59 -11.54
CA PHE A 174 12.67 9.16 -10.28
C PHE A 174 13.52 8.12 -9.52
N PRO A 175 14.81 8.39 -9.21
CA PRO A 175 15.74 7.41 -8.66
C PRO A 175 15.34 6.85 -7.29
N HIS A 176 14.68 7.65 -6.44
CA HIS A 176 14.24 7.19 -5.12
C HIS A 176 13.11 6.16 -5.17
N VAL A 177 12.27 6.20 -6.21
CA VAL A 177 11.22 5.21 -6.43
C VAL A 177 11.84 3.91 -6.96
N ALA A 178 12.85 4.02 -7.82
CA ALA A 178 13.62 2.88 -8.30
C ALA A 178 14.36 2.15 -7.17
N ASP A 179 15.04 2.88 -6.28
CA ASP A 179 15.76 2.31 -5.13
C ASP A 179 14.80 1.55 -4.19
N ALA A 180 13.58 2.07 -4.01
CA ALA A 180 12.54 1.37 -3.24
C ALA A 180 12.09 0.08 -3.94
N LEU A 181 11.93 0.07 -5.27
CA LEU A 181 11.53 -1.12 -6.02
C LEU A 181 12.62 -2.21 -6.06
N ASP A 182 13.89 -1.82 -6.24
CA ASP A 182 15.04 -2.74 -6.23
C ASP A 182 15.16 -3.53 -4.93
N ALA A 183 14.73 -2.95 -3.80
CA ALA A 183 14.73 -3.60 -2.49
C ALA A 183 13.63 -4.68 -2.33
N TYR A 184 12.61 -4.68 -3.19
CA TYR A 184 11.41 -5.51 -3.03
C TYR A 184 11.37 -6.77 -3.92
N GLY A 185 12.10 -6.85 -5.04
CA GLY A 185 12.12 -8.07 -5.85
C GLY A 185 12.88 -7.98 -7.19
N GLN A 186 13.20 -9.13 -7.79
CA GLN A 186 13.99 -9.24 -9.04
C GLN A 186 13.23 -9.95 -10.18
N ALA A 187 11.94 -10.26 -10.01
CA ALA A 187 11.13 -10.99 -11.00
C ALA A 187 10.33 -10.06 -11.92
N PRO A 188 10.10 -10.44 -13.20
CA PRO A 188 9.29 -9.63 -14.12
C PRO A 188 7.79 -9.61 -13.80
N GLY A 189 7.13 -8.46 -13.95
CA GLY A 189 5.68 -8.22 -13.92
C GLY A 189 4.96 -8.43 -12.60
N GLU A 190 5.52 -9.20 -11.67
CA GLU A 190 4.89 -9.60 -10.42
C GLU A 190 5.89 -9.70 -9.29
N THR A 191 5.47 -9.31 -8.09
CA THR A 191 6.19 -9.62 -6.86
C THR A 191 5.19 -9.77 -5.74
N GLY A 192 5.36 -10.82 -4.94
CA GLY A 192 4.50 -11.06 -3.81
C GLY A 192 5.05 -12.17 -2.94
N GLY A 193 4.60 -12.18 -1.70
CA GLY A 193 4.96 -13.20 -0.76
C GLY A 193 3.93 -13.34 0.34
N THR A 194 4.09 -14.40 1.10
CA THR A 194 3.34 -14.68 2.31
C THR A 194 4.31 -14.72 3.48
N VAL A 195 3.88 -14.18 4.61
CA VAL A 195 4.63 -14.12 5.87
C VAL A 195 3.80 -14.75 6.99
N ASP A 196 4.50 -15.19 8.03
CA ASP A 196 3.85 -15.62 9.26
C ASP A 196 3.51 -14.42 10.14
N LEU A 197 2.33 -14.45 10.74
CA LEU A 197 1.88 -13.51 11.74
C LEU A 197 2.07 -14.09 13.15
N PRO A 198 2.27 -13.24 14.16
CA PRO A 198 2.19 -13.69 15.54
C PRO A 198 0.79 -14.22 15.85
N PHE A 199 0.72 -15.18 16.77
CA PHE A 199 -0.55 -15.74 17.24
C PHE A 199 -1.44 -14.64 17.84
N ASP A 200 -2.70 -14.57 17.39
CA ASP A 200 -3.72 -13.67 17.91
C ASP A 200 -4.82 -14.48 18.61
N LEU A 201 -4.81 -14.45 19.95
CA LEU A 201 -5.79 -15.18 20.77
C LEU A 201 -7.22 -14.69 20.53
N THR A 202 -7.41 -13.39 20.27
CA THR A 202 -8.74 -12.82 20.03
C THR A 202 -9.33 -13.40 18.75
N CYS A 203 -8.52 -13.47 17.70
CA CYS A 203 -8.94 -14.04 16.43
C CYS A 203 -9.02 -15.56 16.43
N ALA A 204 -8.23 -16.25 17.26
CA ALA A 204 -8.36 -17.69 17.46
C ALA A 204 -9.70 -18.06 18.14
N LEU A 205 -10.22 -17.19 19.01
CA LEU A 205 -11.48 -17.41 19.75
C LEU A 205 -12.72 -16.86 19.04
N ALA A 206 -12.54 -15.98 18.05
CA ALA A 206 -13.63 -15.40 17.24
C ALA A 206 -13.99 -16.23 16.00
N GLY A 207 -13.29 -17.35 15.76
CA GLY A 207 -13.43 -18.23 14.60
C GLY A 207 -14.48 -19.31 14.77
#